data_AF-A0A438BQC6-F1
#
_entry.id   AF-A0A438BQC6-F1
#
_cell.length_a   1.000
_cell.length_b   1.000
_cell.length_c   1.000
_cell.angle_alpha   90.00
_cell.angle_beta   90.00
_cell.angle_gamma   90.00
#
_symmetry.space_group_name_H-M   'P 1'
#
loop_
_entity.id
_entity.type
_entity.pdbx_description
1 polymer ?
#
loop_
_entity_poly.entity_id
_entity_poly.type
_entity_poly.pdbx_seq_one_letter_code
_entity_poly.pdbx_strand_id
1 'polypeptide(L)' 'MEKRLDLLPEKLNASRRALADYGNASSNTIVYVLEYMLEESSKTKRQDQGDGEWGLILAFGPGITFEGILARNLTV' A
#
# COMPACT_ATOMS: atom_id res chain seq x y z
N MET A 1 2.80 -4.79 -11.47
CA MET A 1 3.03 -3.44 -10.94
C MET A 1 4.47 -3.25 -10.49
N GLU A 2 4.91 -3.99 -9.47
CA GLU A 2 6.28 -3.96 -8.90
C GLU A 2 7.41 -3.80 -9.94
N LYS A 3 7.60 -4.78 -10.82
CA LYS A 3 8.64 -4.74 -11.86
C LYS A 3 8.46 -3.63 -12.91
N ARG A 4 7.21 -3.19 -13.16
CA ARG A 4 6.93 -2.14 -14.17
C ARG A 4 7.26 -0.75 -13.65
N LEU A 5 7.20 -0.57 -12.33
CA LEU A 5 7.51 0.67 -11.63
C LEU A 5 8.88 0.63 -10.92
N ASP A 6 9.66 -0.44 -11.16
CA ASP A 6 10.97 -0.68 -10.55
C ASP A 6 10.96 -0.54 -9.01
N LEU A 7 9.90 -1.07 -8.38
CA LEU A 7 9.74 -0.99 -6.93
C LEU A 7 10.59 -2.08 -6.25
N LEU A 8 11.22 -1.70 -5.14
CA LEU A 8 11.75 -2.66 -4.18
C LEU A 8 10.61 -3.56 -3.67
N PRO A 9 10.85 -4.88 -3.47
CA PRO A 9 9.81 -5.82 -3.06
C PRO A 9 9.06 -5.40 -1.80
N GLU A 10 9.75 -4.73 -0.87
CA GLU A 10 9.21 -4.31 0.41
C GLU A 10 8.10 -3.27 0.26
N LYS A 11 8.07 -2.50 -0.84
CA LYS A 11 7.04 -1.49 -1.10
C LYS A 11 5.64 -2.06 -1.29
N LEU A 12 5.51 -3.37 -1.55
CA LEU A 12 4.22 -4.06 -1.66
C LEU A 12 3.95 -5.04 -0.52
N ASN A 13 4.73 -5.01 0.58
CA ASN A 13 4.57 -5.94 1.70
C ASN A 13 3.16 -5.89 2.31
N ALA A 14 2.66 -4.69 2.63
CA ALA A 14 1.29 -4.52 3.14
C ALA A 14 0.23 -5.13 2.19
N SER A 15 0.38 -4.96 0.87
CA SER A 15 -0.55 -5.56 -0.11
C SER A 15 -0.45 -7.08 -0.15
N ARG A 16 0.77 -7.64 -0.09
CA ARG A 16 0.99 -9.09 -0.05
C ARG A 16 0.44 -9.70 1.24
N ARG A 17 0.61 -9.03 2.38
CA ARG A 17 0.09 -9.46 3.67
C ARG A 17 -1.43 -9.45 3.69
N ALA A 18 -2.07 -8.37 3.21
CA ALA A 18 -3.53 -8.32 3.07
C ALA A 18 -4.07 -9.45 2.20
N LEU A 19 -3.40 -9.75 1.08
CA LEU A 19 -3.77 -10.87 0.21
C LEU A 19 -3.55 -12.24 0.87
N ALA A 20 -2.48 -12.41 1.64
CA ALA A 20 -2.18 -13.67 2.33
C ALA A 20 -3.18 -13.96 3.45
N ASP A 21 -3.56 -12.95 4.23
CA ASP A 21 -4.42 -13.09 5.39
C ASP A 21 -5.91 -13.13 5.03
N TYR A 22 -6.34 -12.38 4.00
CA TYR A 22 -7.77 -12.22 3.66
C TYR A 22 -8.15 -12.61 2.23
N GLY A 23 -7.17 -12.88 1.36
CA GLY A 23 -7.44 -13.09 -0.06
C GLY A 23 -7.92 -11.80 -0.76
N ASN A 24 -8.61 -11.98 -1.89
CA ASN A 24 -9.27 -10.85 -2.57
C ASN A 24 -10.67 -10.64 -1.97
N ALA A 25 -10.78 -9.69 -1.04
CA ALA A 25 -12.03 -9.29 -0.40
C ALA A 25 -12.78 -8.21 -1.20
N SER A 26 -12.65 -8.21 -2.53
CA SER A 26 -13.21 -7.20 -3.43
C SER A 26 -12.74 -5.78 -3.03
N SER A 27 -13.61 -4.78 -3.06
CA SER A 27 -13.31 -3.40 -2.68
C SER A 27 -12.74 -3.26 -1.27
N ASN A 28 -13.10 -4.14 -0.33
CA ASN A 28 -12.63 -4.04 1.05
C ASN A 28 -11.13 -4.37 1.20
N THR A 29 -10.51 -5.02 0.20
CA THR A 29 -9.08 -5.34 0.20
C THR A 29 -8.21 -4.11 0.47
N ILE A 30 -8.61 -2.94 -0.06
CA ILE A 30 -7.83 -1.71 0.10
C ILE A 30 -7.77 -1.22 1.55
N VAL A 31 -8.81 -1.49 2.35
CA VAL A 31 -8.86 -1.11 3.76
C VAL A 31 -7.82 -1.90 4.55
N TYR A 32 -7.72 -3.21 4.33
CA TYR A 32 -6.71 -4.06 4.97
C TYR A 32 -5.28 -3.68 4.55
N VAL A 33 -5.08 -3.33 3.28
CA VAL A 33 -3.77 -2.86 2.79
C VAL A 33 -3.35 -1.60 3.55
N LEU A 34 -4.26 -0.62 3.68
CA LEU A 34 -3.99 0.63 4.38
C LEU A 34 -3.75 0.42 5.88
N GLU A 35 -4.50 -0.48 6.52
CA GLU A 35 -4.27 -0.88 7.91
C GLU A 35 -2.85 -1.42 8.12
N TYR A 36 -2.40 -2.35 7.27
CA TYR A 36 -1.04 -2.87 7.36
C TYR A 36 0.05 -1.86 7.03
N MET A 37 -0.19 -0.94 6.09
CA MET A 37 0.75 0.19 5.85
C MET A 37 0.89 1.09 7.10
N LEU A 38 -0.20 1.35 7.82
CA LEU A 38 -0.18 2.12 9.06
C LEU A 38 0.57 1.38 10.19
N GLU A 39 0.39 0.06 10.30
CA GLU A 39 1.14 -0.76 11.26
C GLU A 39 2.65 -0.78 10.96
N GLU A 40 3.03 -0.95 9.69
CA GLU A 40 4.43 -0.99 9.23
C GLU A 40 5.13 0.37 9.43
N SER A 41 4.46 1.47 9.08
CA SER A 41 5.00 2.82 9.29
C SER A 41 5.19 3.13 10.79
N SER A 42 4.28 2.68 11.65
CA SER A 42 4.39 2.85 13.11
C SER A 42 5.59 2.09 13.71
N LYS A 43 5.94 0.94 13.15
CA LYS A 43 7.12 0.15 13.57
C LYS A 43 8.43 0.78 13.07
N THR A 44 8.41 1.35 11.86
CA THR A 44 9.58 1.90 11.18
C THR A 44 9.99 3.29 11.69
N LYS A 45 9.08 4.07 12.32
CA LYS A 45 9.39 5.36 12.97
C LYS A 45 10.53 5.32 14.01
N ARG A 46 11.02 4.14 14.42
CA ARG A 46 12.16 3.96 15.34
C ARG A 46 13.53 3.86 14.64
N GLN A 47 13.55 3.70 13.33
CA GLN A 47 14.79 3.62 12.54
C GLN A 47 14.69 4.66 11.42
N ASP A 48 15.46 5.74 11.55
CA ASP A 48 15.69 6.74 10.50
C ASP A 48 15.80 6.08 9.12
N GLN A 49 14.81 6.34 8.24
CA GLN A 49 14.97 6.46 6.79
C GLN A 49 13.62 6.71 6.11
N GLY A 50 13.35 7.99 5.81
CA GLY A 50 12.70 8.49 4.59
C GLY A 50 11.60 7.64 3.93
N ASP A 51 10.63 7.11 4.68
CA ASP A 51 9.44 6.58 4.03
C ASP A 51 8.69 7.76 3.41
N GLY A 52 8.48 7.67 2.10
CA GLY A 52 8.11 8.80 1.27
C GLY A 52 6.90 9.54 1.84
N GLU A 53 7.01 10.87 1.90
CA GLU A 53 5.89 11.77 2.24
C GLU A 53 4.64 11.46 1.42
N TRP A 54 4.83 10.93 0.21
CA TRP A 54 3.78 10.60 -0.74
C TRP A 54 3.65 9.10 -0.95
N GLY A 55 2.41 8.64 -1.01
CA GLY A 55 2.03 7.28 -1.39
C GLY A 55 1.07 7.28 -2.57
N LEU A 56 1.14 6.24 -3.39
CA LEU A 56 0.21 6.01 -4.50
C LEU A 56 -0.60 4.75 -4.21
N ILE A 57 -1.92 4.91 -4.13
CA ILE A 57 -2.88 3.82 -3.94
C ILE A 57 -3.55 3.56 -5.28
N LEU A 58 -3.60 2.30 -5.70
CA LEU A 58 -4.20 1.90 -6.97
C LEU A 58 -5.11 0.68 -6.77
N ALA A 59 -6.31 0.74 -7.34
CA ALA A 59 -7.27 -0.36 -7.35
C ALA A 59 -7.78 -0.59 -8.78
N PHE A 60 -8.08 -1.85 -9.12
CA PHE A 60 -8.53 -2.25 -10.45
C PHE A 60 -9.93 -2.85 -10.38
N GLY A 61 -10.78 -2.51 -11.33
CA GLY A 61 -12.17 -2.94 -11.38
C GLY A 61 -12.63 -3.37 -12.78
N PRO A 62 -13.93 -3.71 -12.94
CA PRO A 62 -14.51 -4.11 -14.22
C PRO A 62 -14.32 -3.06 -15.32
N GLY A 63 -14.34 -3.51 -16.57
CA GLY A 63 -14.25 -2.62 -17.74
C GLY A 63 -12.86 -2.06 -18.02
N ILE A 64 -11.79 -2.72 -17.54
CA ILE A 64 -10.39 -2.26 -17.67
C ILE A 64 -10.22 -0.89 -17.00
N THR A 65 -10.85 -0.72 -15.84
CA THR A 65 -10.80 0.52 -15.06
C THR A 65 -9.76 0.39 -13.96
N PHE A 66 -9.06 1.48 -13.66
CA PHE A 66 -8.32 1.62 -12.42
C PHE A 66 -8.65 2.96 -11.76
N GLU A 67 -8.63 2.95 -10.44
CA GLU A 67 -8.75 4.15 -9.62
C GLU A 67 -7.40 4.39 -8.93
N GLY A 68 -7.00 5.65 -8.87
CA GLY A 68 -5.74 6.06 -8.26
C GLY A 68 -5.91 7.21 -7.30
N ILE A 69 -5.31 7.09 -6.12
CA ILE A 69 -5.29 8.12 -5.09
C ILE A 69 -3.84 8.45 -4.75
N LEU A 70 -3.50 9.73 -4.82
CA LEU A 70 -2.26 10.25 -4.24
C LEU A 70 -2.51 10.60 -2.78
N ALA A 71 -1.83 9.90 -1.88
CA ALA A 71 -1.93 10.10 -0.44
C ALA A 71 -0.68 10.83 0.07
N ARG A 72 -0.85 11.71 1.05
CA ARG A 72 0.25 12.38 1.75
C ARG A 72 0.26 11.93 3.20
N ASN A 73 1.42 11.50 3.69
CA ASN A 73 1.62 11.25 5.10
C ASN A 73 1.73 12.60 5.82
N LEU A 74 0.73 12.91 6.65
CA LEU A 74 0.66 14.15 7.43
C LEU A 74 1.29 14.02 8.82
N THR A 75 2.05 12.95 9.08
CA THR A 75 2.74 12.81 10.36
C THR A 75 3.68 14.01 10.57
N VAL A 76 3.31 14.88 11.50
CA VAL A 76 4.17 15.84 12.20
C VAL A 76 4.95 15.10 13.29
#